data_AF-A0A7Y9MVZ4-F1
#
_entry.id   AF-A0A7Y9MVZ4-F1
#
_cell.length_a   1.000
_cell.length_b   1.000
_cell.length_c   1.000
_cell.angle_alpha   90.00
_cell.angle_beta   90.00
_cell.angle_gamma   90.00
#
_symmetry.space_group_name_H-M   'P 1'
#
loop_
_entity.id
_entity.type
_entity.pdbx_description
1 polymer ?
#
loop_
_entity_poly.entity_id
_entity_poly.type
_entity_poly.pdbx_seq_one_letter_code
_entity_poly.pdbx_strand_id
1 'polypeptide(L)'
;MLPDFGEELERSALSATFQLACNGFICSEYFSNADEETTTGALLGAIAATAPWCFQALSQEPDLNWIRFAKSGNARNAEPSTGADFALILRVTDKLSRLAIFQAKCADSCGNFSVHQISPERASQEKIPEPQFIRLMDFARDVENAIQVSEESRKLLSWVHYIAYEPDAIIATPLSALRAISEHYDSYRENAESLYKAKLAERYPNTNKRQRTTRRKSKEEPRVIDHTVASSIEKSQVAADIWSDFEPESICSRDNGIQFITLLTIGASPTMHRHPGWLELDSHMKLGRLLTAVKGKIDIYVGRIDDSVNLDLSLKEILDGAREFRVKRREQISAELINTVTSELESLFPNAEPEPDAEPESNATPPTAPRKSRGPRP
;
A
#
# COMPACT_ATOMS: atom_id res chain seq x y z
N MET A 1 15.72 -23.57 3.16
CA MET A 1 17.11 -23.13 3.38
C MET A 1 17.14 -21.65 3.04
N LEU A 2 17.40 -20.77 4.00
CA LEU A 2 17.65 -19.36 3.70
C LEU A 2 18.97 -19.30 2.91
N PRO A 3 19.05 -18.51 1.82
CA PRO A 3 20.32 -18.30 1.13
C PRO A 3 21.34 -17.76 2.14
N ASP A 4 22.54 -18.33 2.15
CA ASP A 4 23.67 -17.78 2.90
C ASP A 4 24.08 -16.48 2.21
N PHE A 5 23.54 -15.38 2.72
CA PHE A 5 23.75 -14.03 2.20
C PHE A 5 25.08 -13.42 2.71
N GLY A 6 25.91 -14.19 3.42
CA GLY A 6 27.18 -13.73 4.00
C GLY A 6 27.00 -12.84 5.24
N GLU A 7 28.05 -12.74 6.06
CA GLU A 7 28.09 -11.97 7.31
C GLU A 7 27.74 -10.46 7.13
N GLU A 8 27.76 -9.94 5.90
CA GLU A 8 27.50 -8.53 5.58
C GLU A 8 26.00 -8.15 5.49
N LEU A 9 25.11 -9.13 5.28
CA LEU A 9 23.64 -8.95 5.31
C LEU A 9 23.06 -9.29 6.70
N GLU A 10 23.88 -9.85 7.58
CA GLU A 10 23.50 -10.26 8.92
C GLU A 10 23.39 -9.06 9.87
N ARG A 11 22.22 -8.97 10.53
CA ARG A 11 21.93 -8.19 11.75
C ARG A 11 21.37 -6.77 11.58
N SER A 12 20.65 -6.45 10.50
CA SER A 12 19.65 -5.38 10.61
C SER A 12 18.29 -5.95 11.01
N ALA A 13 17.60 -5.26 11.93
CA ALA A 13 16.25 -5.64 12.35
C ALA A 13 15.25 -5.54 11.21
N LEU A 14 15.47 -4.65 10.24
CA LEU A 14 14.73 -4.63 8.97
C LEU A 14 14.91 -5.94 8.20
N SER A 15 16.14 -6.39 7.98
CA SER A 15 16.44 -7.65 7.30
C SER A 15 15.77 -8.83 8.00
N ALA A 16 15.92 -8.94 9.32
CA ALA A 16 15.27 -9.99 10.11
C ALA A 16 13.73 -9.92 10.02
N THR A 17 13.16 -8.72 10.06
CA THR A 17 11.71 -8.49 9.92
C THR A 17 11.21 -9.04 8.58
N PHE A 18 11.86 -8.64 7.48
CA PHE A 18 11.44 -9.06 6.14
C PHE A 18 11.62 -10.56 5.95
N GLN A 19 12.72 -11.12 6.45
CA GLN A 19 12.94 -12.55 6.35
C GLN A 19 11.89 -13.37 7.09
N LEU A 20 11.61 -13.02 8.35
CA LEU A 20 10.61 -13.73 9.15
C LEU A 20 9.19 -13.52 8.62
N ALA A 21 8.82 -12.28 8.30
CA ALA A 21 7.49 -11.95 7.80
C ALA A 21 7.20 -12.60 6.44
N CYS A 22 8.09 -12.43 5.46
CA CYS A 22 7.88 -13.00 4.13
C CYS A 22 7.94 -14.53 4.16
N ASN A 23 8.88 -15.14 4.89
CA ASN A 23 8.96 -16.59 4.97
C ASN A 23 7.75 -17.18 5.70
N GLY A 24 7.34 -16.59 6.82
CA GLY A 24 6.14 -17.01 7.55
C GLY A 24 4.88 -16.87 6.69
N PHE A 25 4.77 -15.77 5.93
CA PHE A 25 3.66 -15.54 5.01
C PHE A 25 3.64 -16.56 3.86
N ILE A 26 4.78 -16.81 3.20
CA ILE A 26 4.87 -17.80 2.13
C ILE A 26 4.51 -19.21 2.65
N CYS A 27 5.08 -19.61 3.79
CA CYS A 27 4.85 -20.93 4.38
C CYS A 27 3.41 -21.14 4.88
N SER A 28 2.65 -20.08 5.09
CA SER A 28 1.27 -20.15 5.56
C SER A 28 0.22 -20.33 4.46
N GLU A 29 0.63 -20.23 3.19
CA GLU A 29 -0.24 -20.40 2.02
C GLU A 29 -1.48 -19.48 1.99
N TYR A 30 -1.50 -18.40 2.78
CA TYR A 30 -2.67 -17.49 2.92
C TYR A 30 -3.10 -16.80 1.61
N PHE A 31 -2.25 -16.77 0.59
CA PHE A 31 -2.50 -16.09 -0.68
C PHE A 31 -3.08 -16.99 -1.78
N SER A 32 -3.13 -18.32 -1.57
CA SER A 32 -3.53 -19.30 -2.60
C SER A 32 -4.93 -19.10 -3.19
N ASN A 33 -5.81 -18.40 -2.47
CA ASN A 33 -7.20 -18.14 -2.85
C ASN A 33 -7.65 -16.71 -2.54
N ALA A 34 -6.72 -15.85 -2.12
CA ALA A 34 -7.03 -14.47 -1.78
C ALA A 34 -6.89 -13.59 -3.02
N ASP A 35 -7.71 -12.54 -3.09
CA ASP A 35 -7.48 -11.51 -4.10
C ASP A 35 -6.15 -10.76 -3.84
N GLU A 36 -5.70 -10.04 -4.86
CA GLU A 36 -4.46 -9.27 -4.84
C GLU A 36 -4.40 -8.26 -3.68
N GLU A 37 -5.54 -7.64 -3.33
CA GLU A 37 -5.63 -6.67 -2.24
C GLU A 37 -5.40 -7.30 -0.88
N THR A 38 -6.12 -8.39 -0.64
CA THR A 38 -6.10 -9.14 0.61
C THR A 38 -4.71 -9.72 0.81
N THR A 39 -4.10 -10.25 -0.25
CA THR A 39 -2.72 -10.75 -0.25
C THR A 39 -1.72 -9.65 0.10
N THR A 40 -1.80 -8.50 -0.56
CA THR A 40 -0.93 -7.34 -0.28
C THR A 40 -1.11 -6.84 1.15
N GLY A 41 -2.36 -6.69 1.60
CA GLY A 41 -2.69 -6.23 2.94
C GLY A 41 -2.20 -7.19 4.03
N ALA A 42 -2.35 -8.49 3.83
CA ALA A 42 -1.89 -9.51 4.75
C ALA A 42 -0.36 -9.58 4.82
N LEU A 43 0.34 -9.47 3.68
CA LEU A 43 1.80 -9.39 3.63
C LEU A 43 2.33 -8.17 4.40
N LEU A 44 1.77 -6.99 4.14
CA LEU A 44 2.13 -5.76 4.86
C LEU A 44 1.80 -5.88 6.35
N GLY A 45 0.68 -6.51 6.70
CA GLY A 45 0.31 -6.82 8.08
C GLY A 45 1.29 -7.77 8.77
N ALA A 46 1.77 -8.79 8.08
CA ALA A 46 2.80 -9.70 8.59
C ALA A 46 4.12 -8.96 8.86
N ILE A 47 4.54 -8.08 7.95
CA ILE A 47 5.72 -7.21 8.15
C ILE A 47 5.50 -6.30 9.37
N ALA A 48 4.33 -5.65 9.46
CA ALA A 48 3.96 -4.79 10.58
C ALA A 48 4.02 -5.50 11.93
N ALA A 49 3.49 -6.72 12.01
CA ALA A 49 3.42 -7.51 13.23
C ALA A 49 4.78 -8.08 13.65
N THR A 50 5.64 -8.37 12.68
CA THR A 50 6.97 -8.96 12.92
C THR A 50 8.00 -7.91 13.33
N ALA A 51 7.87 -6.68 12.84
CA ALA A 51 8.85 -5.62 13.08
C ALA A 51 9.13 -5.38 14.57
N PRO A 52 8.14 -5.20 15.47
CA PRO A 52 8.39 -4.91 16.88
C PRO A 52 9.33 -5.90 17.56
N TRP A 53 9.17 -7.19 17.28
CA TRP A 53 9.96 -8.23 17.93
C TRP A 53 11.39 -8.27 17.41
N CYS A 54 11.60 -8.05 16.11
CA CYS A 54 12.93 -8.05 15.51
C CYS A 54 13.77 -6.86 15.99
N PHE A 55 13.16 -5.67 16.03
CA PHE A 55 13.81 -4.46 16.51
C PHE A 55 14.12 -4.54 18.01
N GLN A 56 13.22 -5.11 18.82
CA GLN A 56 13.50 -5.39 20.23
C GLN A 56 14.64 -6.41 20.41
N ALA A 57 14.63 -7.52 19.64
CA ALA A 57 15.63 -8.58 19.77
C ALA A 57 17.05 -8.12 19.38
N LEU A 58 17.16 -7.18 18.45
CA LEU A 58 18.44 -6.65 17.95
C LEU A 58 18.83 -5.31 18.58
N SER A 59 18.05 -4.80 19.54
CA SER A 59 18.25 -3.49 20.17
C SER A 59 18.42 -2.36 19.14
N GLN A 60 17.62 -2.41 18.07
CA GLN A 60 17.60 -1.40 17.01
C GLN A 60 16.27 -0.65 17.04
N GLU A 61 16.28 0.57 16.51
CA GLU A 61 15.07 1.39 16.45
C GLU A 61 14.30 1.12 15.15
N PRO A 62 12.98 0.88 15.23
CA PRO A 62 12.14 0.63 14.07
C PRO A 62 11.98 1.89 13.23
N ASP A 63 12.45 1.81 11.98
CA ASP A 63 12.27 2.89 11.02
C ASP A 63 11.97 2.37 9.60
N LEU A 64 10.86 1.63 9.56
CA LEU A 64 10.18 1.21 8.34
C LEU A 64 8.89 2.00 8.20
N ASN A 65 8.70 2.59 7.03
CA ASN A 65 7.45 3.24 6.67
C ASN A 65 6.94 2.61 5.38
N TRP A 66 5.64 2.33 5.32
CA TRP A 66 4.99 2.02 4.05
C TRP A 66 3.89 3.01 3.75
N ILE A 67 3.71 3.19 2.46
CA ILE A 67 2.84 4.15 1.83
C ILE A 67 1.78 3.32 1.12
N ARG A 68 0.51 3.48 1.51
CA ARG A 68 -0.60 2.91 0.75
C ARG A 68 -1.19 3.99 -0.16
N PHE A 69 -1.42 3.64 -1.42
CA PHE A 69 -2.18 4.48 -2.34
C PHE A 69 -3.68 4.14 -2.21
N ALA A 70 -4.53 5.17 -2.21
CA ALA A 70 -5.97 4.96 -2.08
C ALA A 70 -6.53 4.29 -3.34
N LYS A 71 -7.22 3.15 -3.18
CA LYS A 71 -7.81 2.38 -4.29
C LYS A 71 -8.87 3.14 -5.07
N SER A 72 -9.70 3.86 -4.33
CA SER A 72 -10.79 4.65 -4.88
C SER A 72 -10.61 6.10 -4.51
N GLY A 73 -10.97 6.99 -5.43
CA GLY A 73 -10.93 8.42 -5.20
C GLY A 73 -10.47 9.18 -6.43
N ASN A 74 -10.71 10.49 -6.39
CA ASN A 74 -10.32 11.43 -7.44
C ASN A 74 -8.99 12.14 -7.14
N ALA A 75 -8.28 11.71 -6.10
CA ALA A 75 -6.98 12.26 -5.72
C ALA A 75 -5.93 11.99 -6.80
N ARG A 76 -5.01 12.94 -7.01
CA ARG A 76 -3.93 12.88 -8.04
C ARG A 76 -2.99 11.70 -7.92
N ASN A 77 -3.00 11.04 -6.77
CA ASN A 77 -2.13 9.94 -6.47
C ASN A 77 -2.89 8.70 -5.95
N ALA A 78 -4.21 8.63 -6.13
CA ALA A 78 -4.93 7.38 -5.93
C ALA A 78 -4.34 6.30 -6.86
N GLU A 79 -4.46 5.02 -6.50
CA GLU A 79 -3.95 3.89 -7.29
C GLU A 79 -4.38 3.98 -8.77
N PRO A 80 -5.65 4.31 -9.10
CA PRO A 80 -6.01 4.51 -10.50
C PRO A 80 -5.21 5.62 -11.17
N SER A 81 -4.80 6.68 -10.46
CA SER A 81 -4.02 7.79 -11.02
C SER A 81 -2.52 7.49 -11.14
N THR A 82 -1.97 6.71 -10.20
CA THR A 82 -0.53 6.38 -10.12
C THR A 82 -0.18 5.05 -10.74
N GLY A 83 -1.12 4.12 -10.87
CA GLY A 83 -0.86 2.74 -11.20
C GLY A 83 -0.03 1.97 -10.18
N ALA A 84 0.07 2.47 -8.93
CA ALA A 84 0.82 1.86 -7.83
C ALA A 84 -0.10 1.50 -6.66
N ASP A 85 0.12 0.35 -6.03
CA ASP A 85 -0.65 -0.12 -4.88
C ASP A 85 -0.04 0.35 -3.56
N PHE A 86 1.30 0.22 -3.43
CA PHE A 86 2.02 0.66 -2.26
C PHE A 86 3.47 1.06 -2.56
N ALA A 87 4.12 1.69 -1.60
CA ALA A 87 5.55 1.97 -1.63
C ALA A 87 6.18 1.75 -0.26
N LEU A 88 7.47 1.42 -0.23
CA LEU A 88 8.24 1.25 0.99
C LEU A 88 9.31 2.34 1.08
N ILE A 89 9.40 2.98 2.24
CA ILE A 89 10.52 3.83 2.62
C ILE A 89 11.26 3.15 3.76
N LEU A 90 12.48 2.69 3.47
CA LEU A 90 13.40 2.13 4.46
C LEU A 90 14.32 3.23 4.93
N ARG A 91 14.38 3.51 6.24
CA ARG A 91 15.48 4.28 6.78
C ARG A 91 16.57 3.30 7.22
N VAL A 92 17.64 3.29 6.43
CA VAL A 92 18.76 2.35 6.61
C VAL A 92 19.75 2.91 7.63
N THR A 93 19.97 4.22 7.60
CA THR A 93 20.75 4.98 8.59
C THR A 93 20.11 6.34 8.86
N ASP A 94 20.67 7.11 9.79
CA ASP A 94 20.26 8.50 10.07
C ASP A 94 20.23 9.39 8.82
N LYS A 95 21.10 9.14 7.85
CA LYS A 95 21.30 9.93 6.62
C LYS A 95 20.86 9.23 5.34
N LEU A 96 20.51 7.95 5.40
CA LEU A 96 20.19 7.15 4.22
C LEU A 96 18.79 6.59 4.34
N SER A 97 17.91 7.06 3.47
CA SER A 97 16.62 6.43 3.21
C SER A 97 16.59 5.82 1.81
N ARG A 98 15.76 4.79 1.61
CA ARG A 98 15.55 4.14 0.32
C ARG A 98 14.07 4.00 0.02
N LEU A 99 13.69 4.29 -1.22
CA LEU A 99 12.32 4.16 -1.71
C LEU A 99 12.24 3.04 -2.74
N ALA A 100 11.18 2.25 -2.67
CA ALA A 100 10.72 1.41 -3.76
C ALA A 100 9.19 1.51 -3.89
N ILE A 101 8.68 1.51 -5.12
CA ILE A 101 7.24 1.55 -5.43
C ILE A 101 6.84 0.20 -6.02
N PHE A 102 5.65 -0.28 -5.65
CA PHE A 102 5.19 -1.61 -5.99
C PHE A 102 3.76 -1.56 -6.56
N GLN A 103 3.56 -2.29 -7.65
CA GLN A 103 2.25 -2.69 -8.15
C GLN A 103 2.15 -4.21 -8.02
N ALA A 104 1.19 -4.70 -7.25
CA ALA A 104 0.93 -6.10 -7.08
C ALA A 104 0.18 -6.68 -8.29
N LYS A 105 0.40 -7.98 -8.53
CA LYS A 105 -0.33 -8.84 -9.47
C LYS A 105 -0.38 -10.26 -8.93
N CYS A 106 -1.51 -10.94 -9.14
CA CYS A 106 -1.56 -12.39 -9.01
C CYS A 106 -0.97 -13.02 -10.28
N ALA A 107 0.00 -13.92 -10.11
CA ALA A 107 0.52 -14.72 -11.21
C ALA A 107 -0.30 -16.00 -11.40
N ASP A 108 -0.33 -16.50 -12.63
CA ASP A 108 -0.89 -17.81 -12.94
C ASP A 108 0.00 -18.96 -12.41
N SER A 109 -0.44 -20.21 -12.60
CA SER A 109 0.31 -21.40 -12.19
C SER A 109 1.67 -21.55 -12.86
N CYS A 110 1.92 -20.80 -13.93
CA CYS A 110 3.18 -20.77 -14.67
C CYS A 110 4.06 -19.57 -14.29
N GLY A 111 3.62 -18.71 -13.36
CA GLY A 111 4.33 -17.50 -12.98
C GLY A 111 4.10 -16.31 -13.92
N ASN A 112 3.11 -16.38 -14.81
CA ASN A 112 2.81 -15.27 -15.72
C ASN A 112 1.81 -14.29 -15.11
N PHE A 113 1.99 -13.00 -15.40
CA PHE A 113 1.00 -11.98 -15.06
C PHE A 113 0.83 -10.98 -16.21
N SER A 114 -0.35 -10.37 -16.29
CA SER A 114 -0.64 -9.30 -17.24
C SER A 114 -0.48 -7.93 -16.60
N VAL A 115 0.12 -7.01 -17.34
CA VAL A 115 0.20 -5.57 -16.99
C VAL A 115 -0.85 -4.74 -17.73
N HIS A 116 -1.69 -5.39 -18.54
CA HIS A 116 -2.68 -4.77 -19.41
C HIS A 116 -4.03 -4.52 -18.71
N GLN A 117 -3.98 -3.93 -17.52
CA GLN A 117 -5.20 -3.52 -16.82
C GLN A 117 -5.52 -2.08 -17.15
N ILE A 118 -6.74 -1.78 -17.62
CA ILE A 118 -7.14 -0.40 -17.95
C ILE A 118 -7.54 0.36 -16.69
N SER A 119 -6.80 1.43 -16.39
CA SER A 119 -7.17 2.36 -15.34
C SER A 119 -8.26 3.32 -15.83
N PRO A 120 -9.30 3.61 -15.03
CA PRO A 120 -10.44 4.44 -15.44
C PRO A 120 -10.09 5.91 -15.67
N GLU A 121 -10.94 6.65 -16.38
CA GLU A 121 -10.77 8.10 -16.64
C GLU A 121 -10.59 8.90 -15.34
N ARG A 122 -9.76 9.95 -15.40
CA ARG A 122 -9.62 10.96 -14.34
C ARG A 122 -9.71 12.36 -14.94
N ALA A 123 -10.95 12.81 -15.17
CA ALA A 123 -11.22 14.11 -15.77
C ALA A 123 -10.60 15.30 -15.00
N SER A 124 -10.54 15.23 -13.65
CA SER A 124 -9.89 16.27 -12.83
C SER A 124 -8.37 16.37 -13.01
N GLN A 125 -7.78 15.40 -13.70
CA GLN A 125 -6.36 15.26 -13.96
C GLN A 125 -6.08 15.18 -15.46
N GLU A 126 -7.11 15.38 -16.29
CA GLU A 126 -7.04 15.29 -17.75
C GLU A 126 -6.49 13.94 -18.26
N LYS A 127 -6.63 12.86 -17.46
CA LYS A 127 -6.21 11.50 -17.87
C LYS A 127 -7.37 10.73 -18.48
N ILE A 128 -7.17 10.23 -19.70
CA ILE A 128 -8.07 9.27 -20.34
C ILE A 128 -7.89 7.87 -19.73
N PRO A 129 -8.84 6.93 -19.90
CA PRO A 129 -8.59 5.55 -19.53
C PRO A 129 -7.46 4.95 -20.38
N GLU A 130 -6.49 4.33 -19.72
CA GLU A 130 -5.27 3.80 -20.33
C GLU A 130 -4.68 2.68 -19.45
N PRO A 131 -3.75 1.85 -19.97
CA PRO A 131 -3.08 0.82 -19.19
C PRO A 131 -2.45 1.36 -17.90
N GLN A 132 -2.64 0.64 -16.80
CA GLN A 132 -2.11 0.96 -15.47
C GLN A 132 -0.58 1.06 -15.50
N PHE A 133 0.08 0.25 -16.33
CA PHE A 133 1.52 0.32 -16.59
C PHE A 133 1.98 1.72 -17.00
N ILE A 134 1.27 2.38 -17.92
CA ILE A 134 1.60 3.73 -18.38
C ILE A 134 1.51 4.73 -17.22
N ARG A 135 0.46 4.62 -16.39
CA ARG A 135 0.28 5.50 -15.22
C ARG A 135 1.38 5.32 -14.19
N LEU A 136 1.84 4.08 -13.99
CA LEU A 136 2.96 3.76 -13.11
C LEU A 136 4.27 4.38 -13.60
N MET A 137 4.53 4.33 -14.90
CA MET A 137 5.71 5.00 -15.48
C MET A 137 5.65 6.52 -15.33
N ASP A 138 4.51 7.14 -15.67
CA ASP A 138 4.33 8.58 -15.54
C ASP A 138 4.52 9.03 -14.09
N PHE A 139 3.94 8.27 -13.14
CA PHE A 139 4.11 8.56 -11.73
C PHE A 139 5.56 8.41 -11.26
N ALA A 140 6.26 7.37 -11.71
CA ALA A 140 7.68 7.19 -11.41
C ALA A 140 8.52 8.37 -11.92
N ARG A 141 8.29 8.81 -13.16
CA ARG A 141 8.95 9.97 -13.78
C ARG A 141 8.63 11.26 -13.02
N ASP A 142 7.38 11.45 -12.57
CA ASP A 142 6.99 12.59 -11.73
C ASP A 142 7.77 12.62 -10.40
N VAL A 143 7.93 11.47 -9.76
CA VAL A 143 8.75 11.34 -8.54
C VAL A 143 10.20 11.73 -8.84
N GLU A 144 10.80 11.19 -9.90
CA GLU A 144 12.19 11.51 -10.25
C GLU A 144 12.42 12.99 -10.55
N ASN A 145 11.47 13.61 -11.25
CA ASN A 145 11.47 15.04 -11.52
C ASN A 145 11.40 15.86 -10.22
N ALA A 146 10.56 15.42 -9.26
CA ALA A 146 10.42 16.10 -7.98
C ALA A 146 11.71 16.03 -7.14
N ILE A 147 12.39 14.89 -7.10
CA ILE A 147 13.62 14.72 -6.30
C ILE A 147 14.91 15.05 -7.05
N GLN A 148 14.82 15.38 -8.34
CA GLN A 148 15.95 15.75 -9.22
C GLN A 148 17.02 14.65 -9.29
N VAL A 149 16.61 13.40 -9.57
CA VAL A 149 17.58 12.30 -9.75
C VAL A 149 18.43 12.54 -10.99
N SER A 150 19.64 11.97 -10.97
CA SER A 150 20.56 11.94 -12.11
C SER A 150 19.92 11.33 -13.35
N GLU A 151 20.35 11.78 -14.53
CA GLU A 151 19.88 11.28 -15.84
C GLU A 151 20.05 9.76 -16.01
N GLU A 152 21.11 9.16 -15.44
CA GLU A 152 21.34 7.72 -15.52
C GLU A 152 20.28 6.93 -14.72
N SER A 153 19.90 7.43 -13.55
CA SER A 153 18.86 6.81 -12.72
C SER A 153 17.48 6.91 -13.39
N ARG A 154 17.20 8.01 -14.09
CA ARG A 154 15.93 8.25 -14.78
C ARG A 154 15.61 7.25 -15.88
N LYS A 155 16.64 6.71 -16.51
CA LYS A 155 16.47 5.80 -17.66
C LYS A 155 16.12 4.38 -17.28
N LEU A 156 16.29 4.01 -16.02
CA LEU A 156 16.16 2.62 -15.61
C LEU A 156 14.87 2.37 -14.83
N LEU A 157 14.33 3.30 -14.04
CA LEU A 157 13.17 3.04 -13.18
C LEU A 157 13.29 1.70 -12.41
N SER A 158 14.51 1.30 -12.06
CA SER A 158 14.79 -0.01 -11.46
C SER A 158 14.23 -0.14 -10.05
N TRP A 159 13.81 0.97 -9.45
CA TRP A 159 13.26 1.08 -8.11
C TRP A 159 11.71 1.03 -8.06
N VAL A 160 11.08 0.89 -9.23
CA VAL A 160 9.64 0.65 -9.37
C VAL A 160 9.44 -0.76 -9.87
N HIS A 161 8.55 -1.51 -9.22
CA HIS A 161 8.43 -2.94 -9.42
C HIS A 161 6.99 -3.38 -9.61
N TYR A 162 6.81 -4.42 -10.41
CA TYR A 162 5.69 -5.31 -10.24
C TYR A 162 6.03 -6.37 -9.19
N ILE A 163 5.09 -6.71 -8.32
CA ILE A 163 5.19 -7.87 -7.44
C ILE A 163 4.20 -8.91 -7.94
N ALA A 164 4.70 -10.07 -8.34
CA ALA A 164 3.91 -11.24 -8.69
C ALA A 164 3.78 -12.16 -7.48
N TYR A 165 2.54 -12.44 -7.08
CA TYR A 165 2.22 -13.48 -6.10
C TYR A 165 2.07 -14.82 -6.79
N GLU A 166 2.96 -15.76 -6.50
CA GLU A 166 2.98 -17.13 -7.00
C GLU A 166 2.72 -18.12 -5.85
N PRO A 167 2.25 -19.36 -6.13
CA PRO A 167 1.95 -20.38 -5.12
C PRO A 167 3.03 -20.62 -4.06
N ASP A 168 4.30 -20.48 -4.43
CA ASP A 168 5.46 -20.78 -3.58
C ASP A 168 6.46 -19.61 -3.46
N ALA A 169 6.15 -18.46 -4.06
CA ALA A 169 7.08 -17.35 -4.14
C ALA A 169 6.39 -15.99 -4.26
N ILE A 170 7.14 -14.95 -3.90
CA ILE A 170 6.77 -13.56 -4.19
C ILE A 170 7.91 -12.98 -5.00
N ILE A 171 7.66 -12.68 -6.27
CA ILE A 171 8.69 -12.23 -7.21
C ILE A 171 8.52 -10.74 -7.50
N ALA A 172 9.58 -9.96 -7.33
CA ALA A 172 9.63 -8.56 -7.69
C ALA A 172 10.36 -8.37 -9.02
N THR A 173 9.67 -7.84 -10.01
CA THR A 173 10.19 -7.56 -11.34
C THR A 173 10.30 -6.04 -11.55
N PRO A 174 11.50 -5.47 -11.68
CA PRO A 174 11.66 -4.03 -11.83
C PRO A 174 11.21 -3.55 -13.21
N LEU A 175 10.68 -2.33 -13.30
CA LEU A 175 10.28 -1.74 -14.60
C LEU A 175 11.46 -1.62 -15.57
N SER A 176 12.69 -1.50 -15.08
CA SER A 176 13.90 -1.55 -15.92
C SER A 176 13.97 -2.79 -16.80
N ALA A 177 13.50 -3.93 -16.27
CA ALA A 177 13.50 -5.19 -16.99
C ALA A 177 12.34 -5.31 -17.98
N LEU A 178 11.32 -4.46 -17.85
CA LEU A 178 10.13 -4.43 -18.70
C LEU A 178 10.23 -3.33 -19.78
N ARG A 179 11.46 -2.99 -20.19
CA ARG A 179 11.71 -1.90 -21.15
C ARG A 179 10.99 -2.12 -22.48
N ALA A 180 10.96 -3.35 -23.00
CA ALA A 180 10.25 -3.65 -24.24
C ALA A 180 8.75 -3.30 -24.15
N ILE A 181 8.14 -3.48 -22.99
CA ILE A 181 6.73 -3.13 -22.75
C ILE A 181 6.56 -1.62 -22.65
N SER A 182 7.49 -0.92 -21.99
CA SER A 182 7.51 0.55 -21.97
C SER A 182 7.61 1.12 -23.39
N GLU A 183 8.56 0.64 -24.19
CA GLU A 183 8.78 1.09 -25.57
C GLU A 183 7.56 0.78 -26.45
N HIS A 184 6.94 -0.39 -26.25
CA HIS A 184 5.70 -0.77 -26.93
C HIS A 184 4.57 0.21 -26.63
N TYR A 185 4.26 0.45 -25.35
CA TYR A 185 3.19 1.39 -25.00
C TYR A 185 3.50 2.83 -25.43
N ASP A 186 4.73 3.31 -25.25
CA ASP A 186 5.12 4.66 -25.66
C ASP A 186 4.96 4.84 -27.19
N SER A 187 5.20 3.80 -27.99
CA SER A 187 5.05 3.84 -29.46
C SER A 187 3.59 3.94 -29.92
N TYR A 188 2.64 3.39 -29.15
CA TYR A 188 1.22 3.34 -29.54
C TYR A 188 0.34 4.35 -28.80
N ARG A 189 0.83 4.99 -27.73
CA ARG A 189 0.03 5.83 -26.84
C ARG A 189 -0.75 6.94 -27.56
N GLU A 190 -0.08 7.71 -28.42
CA GLU A 190 -0.72 8.82 -29.15
C GLU A 190 -1.80 8.33 -30.13
N ASN A 191 -1.53 7.20 -30.80
CA ASN A 191 -2.47 6.57 -31.71
C ASN A 191 -3.69 6.03 -30.94
N ALA A 192 -3.46 5.29 -29.85
CA ALA A 192 -4.52 4.76 -28.99
C ALA A 192 -5.39 5.88 -28.41
N GLU A 193 -4.80 6.99 -27.97
CA GLU A 193 -5.53 8.17 -27.50
C GLU A 193 -6.41 8.77 -28.60
N SER A 194 -5.88 8.90 -29.81
CA SER A 194 -6.61 9.43 -30.96
C SER A 194 -7.79 8.54 -31.35
N LEU A 195 -7.56 7.22 -31.44
CA LEU A 195 -8.59 6.22 -31.72
C LEU A 195 -9.66 6.18 -30.63
N TYR A 196 -9.26 6.25 -29.36
CA TYR A 196 -10.17 6.32 -28.22
C TYR A 196 -11.09 7.55 -28.34
N LYS A 197 -10.52 8.74 -28.58
CA LYS A 197 -11.30 9.98 -28.74
C LYS A 197 -12.27 9.90 -29.91
N ALA A 198 -11.84 9.36 -31.05
CA ALA A 198 -12.68 9.20 -32.23
C ALA A 198 -13.84 8.24 -31.97
N LYS A 199 -13.55 7.03 -31.46
CA LYS A 199 -14.56 5.98 -31.18
C LYS A 199 -15.53 6.41 -30.08
N LEU A 200 -15.05 7.15 -29.07
CA LEU A 200 -15.91 7.70 -28.02
C LEU A 200 -16.85 8.78 -28.57
N ALA A 201 -16.36 9.66 -29.46
CA ALA A 201 -17.18 10.69 -30.09
C ALA A 201 -18.22 10.11 -31.06
N GLU A 202 -17.88 9.05 -31.78
CA GLU A 202 -18.79 8.30 -32.64
C GLU A 202 -19.93 7.66 -31.82
N ARG A 203 -19.58 6.94 -30.75
CA ARG A 203 -20.56 6.21 -29.94
C ARG A 203 -21.37 7.12 -29.01
N TYR A 204 -20.79 8.22 -28.55
CA TYR A 204 -21.40 9.13 -27.57
C TYR A 204 -21.17 10.61 -27.95
N PRO A 205 -21.90 11.14 -28.95
CA PRO A 205 -21.64 12.44 -29.57
C PRO A 205 -21.83 13.66 -28.67
N ASN A 206 -22.47 13.49 -27.50
CA ASN A 206 -22.67 14.57 -26.53
C ASN A 206 -21.67 14.54 -25.36
N THR A 207 -20.76 13.55 -25.30
CA THR A 207 -19.80 13.40 -24.17
C THR A 207 -18.89 14.61 -23.97
N ASN A 208 -18.55 15.34 -25.04
CA ASN A 208 -17.69 16.53 -24.96
C ASN A 208 -18.47 17.84 -24.83
N LYS A 209 -19.82 17.81 -24.92
CA LYS A 209 -20.63 19.02 -24.75
C LYS A 209 -20.79 19.27 -23.26
N ARG A 210 -20.15 20.33 -22.74
CA ARG A 210 -20.35 20.80 -21.36
C ARG A 210 -21.86 20.93 -21.10
N GLN A 211 -22.43 20.02 -20.31
CA GLN A 211 -23.76 20.22 -19.79
C GLN A 211 -23.73 21.52 -18.97
N ARG A 212 -24.40 22.56 -19.46
CA ARG A 212 -24.85 23.67 -18.62
C ARG A 212 -25.84 23.03 -17.64
N THR A 213 -25.36 22.60 -16.49
CA THR A 213 -26.23 22.13 -15.41
C THR A 213 -27.01 23.34 -14.92
N THR A 214 -28.22 23.52 -15.43
CA THR A 214 -29.25 24.31 -14.77
C THR A 214 -29.46 23.70 -13.39
N ARG A 215 -29.20 24.50 -12.37
CA ARG A 215 -29.32 24.20 -10.94
C ARG A 215 -30.65 23.46 -10.68
N ARG A 216 -30.59 22.15 -10.45
CA ARG A 216 -31.76 21.30 -10.24
C ARG A 216 -32.45 21.70 -8.94
N LYS A 217 -33.66 22.26 -9.05
CA LYS A 217 -34.63 22.35 -7.95
C LYS A 217 -35.40 21.01 -7.92
N SER A 218 -35.64 20.50 -6.71
CA SER A 218 -36.46 19.33 -6.35
C SER A 218 -35.82 17.94 -6.44
N LYS A 219 -36.18 17.10 -5.46
CA LYS A 219 -35.48 15.89 -4.99
C LYS A 219 -36.18 14.59 -5.42
N GLU A 220 -37.15 14.66 -6.35
CA GLU A 220 -38.10 13.56 -6.60
C GLU A 220 -38.24 13.08 -8.05
N GLU A 221 -37.49 13.62 -9.01
CA GLU A 221 -37.56 13.09 -10.38
C GLU A 221 -36.59 11.91 -10.62
N PRO A 222 -37.05 10.82 -11.27
CA PRO A 222 -36.18 9.71 -11.67
C PRO A 222 -35.06 10.21 -12.60
N ARG A 223 -33.87 9.64 -12.45
CA ARG A 223 -32.72 9.95 -13.31
C ARG A 223 -33.03 9.50 -14.73
N VAL A 224 -33.40 10.43 -15.61
CA VAL A 224 -33.36 10.19 -17.06
C VAL A 224 -31.89 9.94 -17.42
N ILE A 225 -31.57 8.70 -17.81
CA ILE A 225 -30.24 8.32 -18.27
C ILE A 225 -30.12 8.81 -19.71
N ASP A 226 -29.28 9.81 -19.93
CA ASP A 226 -28.94 10.28 -21.27
C ASP A 226 -27.89 9.35 -21.88
N HIS A 227 -28.33 8.43 -22.74
CA HIS A 227 -27.46 7.48 -23.44
C HIS A 227 -26.50 8.14 -24.44
N THR A 228 -26.57 9.46 -24.64
CA THR A 228 -25.66 10.20 -25.53
C THR A 228 -24.38 10.69 -24.83
N VAL A 229 -24.28 10.49 -23.52
CA VAL A 229 -23.11 10.82 -22.68
C VAL A 229 -22.56 9.54 -22.07
N ALA A 230 -21.28 9.23 -22.34
CA ALA A 230 -20.66 8.03 -21.81
C ALA A 230 -20.45 8.09 -20.29
N SER A 231 -20.87 7.03 -19.60
CA SER A 231 -20.50 6.76 -18.20
C SER A 231 -19.02 6.36 -18.08
N SER A 232 -18.48 6.39 -16.85
CA SER A 232 -17.09 5.97 -16.61
C SER A 232 -16.82 4.52 -17.04
N ILE A 233 -17.81 3.62 -16.89
CA ILE A 233 -17.69 2.21 -17.28
C ILE A 233 -17.62 2.10 -18.80
N GLU A 234 -18.50 2.80 -19.51
CA GLU A 234 -18.50 2.82 -20.98
C GLU A 234 -17.21 3.41 -21.55
N LYS A 235 -16.67 4.47 -20.95
CA LYS A 235 -15.36 5.02 -21.32
C LYS A 235 -14.24 4.00 -21.14
N SER A 236 -14.22 3.32 -20.00
CA SER A 236 -13.25 2.24 -19.75
C SER A 236 -13.40 1.08 -20.74
N GLN A 237 -14.63 0.73 -21.15
CA GLN A 237 -14.86 -0.32 -22.15
C GLN A 237 -14.35 0.10 -23.53
N VAL A 238 -14.67 1.33 -23.97
CA VAL A 238 -14.16 1.85 -25.25
C VAL A 238 -12.64 1.86 -25.26
N ALA A 239 -12.01 2.27 -24.15
CA ALA A 239 -10.56 2.21 -24.02
C ALA A 239 -10.04 0.77 -24.04
N ALA A 240 -10.65 -0.17 -23.31
CA ALA A 240 -10.25 -1.57 -23.33
C ALA A 240 -10.30 -2.17 -24.75
N ASP A 241 -11.34 -1.87 -25.52
CA ASP A 241 -11.43 -2.31 -26.91
C ASP A 241 -10.26 -1.76 -27.75
N ILE A 242 -9.93 -0.46 -27.61
CA ILE A 242 -8.83 0.16 -28.36
C ILE A 242 -7.47 -0.41 -27.91
N TRP A 243 -7.27 -0.55 -26.61
CA TRP A 243 -6.01 -1.00 -26.04
C TRP A 243 -5.75 -2.49 -26.27
N SER A 244 -6.79 -3.31 -26.47
CA SER A 244 -6.65 -4.74 -26.79
C SER A 244 -5.85 -5.01 -28.07
N ASP A 245 -5.91 -4.10 -29.05
CA ASP A 245 -5.08 -4.18 -30.28
C ASP A 245 -3.58 -3.96 -30.00
N PHE A 246 -3.25 -3.43 -28.82
CA PHE A 246 -1.90 -3.10 -28.38
C PHE A 246 -1.52 -3.85 -27.09
N GLU A 247 -2.24 -4.91 -26.71
CA GLU A 247 -1.91 -5.68 -25.51
C GLU A 247 -0.54 -6.39 -25.68
N PRO A 248 0.44 -6.14 -24.79
CA PRO A 248 1.70 -6.85 -24.82
C PRO A 248 1.51 -8.30 -24.34
N GLU A 249 2.47 -9.17 -24.66
CA GLU A 249 2.49 -10.52 -24.13
C GLU A 249 2.55 -10.53 -22.58
N SER A 250 2.05 -11.61 -22.00
CA SER A 250 2.14 -11.82 -20.55
C SER A 250 3.59 -11.93 -20.09
N ILE A 251 3.87 -11.46 -18.89
CA ILE A 251 5.22 -11.41 -18.32
C ILE A 251 5.41 -12.63 -17.44
N CYS A 252 6.42 -13.44 -17.74
CA CYS A 252 6.94 -14.43 -16.79
C CYS A 252 7.74 -13.70 -15.69
N SER A 253 7.24 -13.72 -14.47
CA SER A 253 7.89 -13.09 -13.30
C SER A 253 9.33 -13.57 -13.10
N ARG A 254 9.59 -14.87 -13.33
CA ARG A 254 10.87 -15.53 -13.04
C ARG A 254 11.97 -15.20 -14.04
N ASP A 255 11.65 -14.69 -15.23
CA ASP A 255 12.66 -14.41 -16.26
C ASP A 255 13.59 -13.25 -15.88
N ASN A 256 13.03 -12.23 -15.22
CA ASN A 256 13.75 -11.02 -14.88
C ASN A 256 13.47 -10.51 -13.45
N GLY A 257 12.72 -11.27 -12.67
CA GLY A 257 12.40 -10.93 -11.30
C GLY A 257 13.39 -11.51 -10.29
N ILE A 258 13.36 -10.95 -9.09
CA ILE A 258 14.07 -11.48 -7.92
C ILE A 258 13.07 -11.78 -6.81
N GLN A 259 13.44 -12.68 -5.91
CA GLN A 259 12.62 -12.95 -4.72
C GLN A 259 12.41 -11.65 -3.92
N PHE A 260 11.18 -11.35 -3.55
CA PHE A 260 10.81 -10.11 -2.87
C PHE A 260 11.53 -9.98 -1.52
N ILE A 261 11.64 -11.07 -0.76
CA ILE A 261 12.46 -11.15 0.45
C ILE A 261 13.92 -10.75 0.18
N THR A 262 14.49 -11.13 -0.96
CA THR A 262 15.86 -10.74 -1.35
C THR A 262 15.94 -9.26 -1.69
N LEU A 263 14.99 -8.72 -2.46
CA LEU A 263 14.91 -7.28 -2.74
C LEU A 263 14.87 -6.46 -1.44
N LEU A 264 14.01 -6.88 -0.49
CA LEU A 264 13.84 -6.22 0.80
C LEU A 264 15.09 -6.32 1.67
N THR A 265 15.71 -7.50 1.75
CA THR A 265 16.94 -7.74 2.52
C THR A 265 18.10 -6.90 1.97
N ILE A 266 18.27 -6.86 0.64
CA ILE A 266 19.23 -5.98 -0.03
C ILE A 266 18.92 -4.52 0.34
N GLY A 267 17.66 -4.08 0.20
CA GLY A 267 17.24 -2.72 0.56
C GLY A 267 17.51 -2.33 2.01
N ALA A 268 17.55 -3.30 2.92
CA ALA A 268 17.80 -3.09 4.35
C ALA A 268 19.29 -3.07 4.73
N SER A 269 20.21 -3.41 3.81
CA SER A 269 21.64 -3.49 4.12
C SER A 269 22.32 -2.11 4.12
N PRO A 270 23.06 -1.72 5.18
CA PRO A 270 23.78 -0.44 5.24
C PRO A 270 25.12 -0.45 4.47
N THR A 271 25.67 -1.62 4.17
CA THR A 271 27.06 -1.79 3.67
C THR A 271 27.17 -1.78 2.15
N MET A 272 26.08 -2.06 1.43
CA MET A 272 26.10 -2.02 -0.03
C MET A 272 25.94 -0.57 -0.52
N HIS A 273 26.85 -0.16 -1.40
CA HIS A 273 26.79 1.14 -2.07
C HIS A 273 26.23 0.91 -3.48
N ARG A 274 25.00 1.37 -3.75
CA ARG A 274 24.15 1.08 -4.92
C ARG A 274 23.34 -0.21 -4.79
N HIS A 275 22.06 -0.04 -4.46
CA HIS A 275 21.10 -1.13 -4.35
C HIS A 275 20.27 -1.25 -5.62
N PRO A 276 20.49 -2.27 -6.46
CA PRO A 276 19.55 -2.56 -7.54
C PRO A 276 18.16 -2.75 -6.92
N GLY A 277 17.16 -2.09 -7.49
CA GLY A 277 15.81 -2.16 -6.94
C GLY A 277 15.40 -1.02 -6.01
N TRP A 278 16.28 -0.09 -5.66
CA TRP A 278 15.98 0.96 -4.69
C TRP A 278 16.46 2.35 -5.12
N LEU A 279 15.64 3.35 -4.85
CA LEU A 279 15.98 4.76 -5.05
C LEU A 279 16.57 5.32 -3.76
N GLU A 280 17.84 5.73 -3.81
CA GLU A 280 18.52 6.31 -2.65
C GLU A 280 18.10 7.77 -2.43
N LEU A 281 17.67 8.04 -1.20
CA LEU A 281 17.32 9.36 -0.67
C LEU A 281 18.41 9.76 0.34
N ASP A 282 19.59 10.07 -0.19
CA ASP A 282 20.83 10.40 0.53
C ASP A 282 20.86 11.79 1.19
N SER A 283 19.75 12.53 1.16
CA SER A 283 19.66 13.85 1.75
C SER A 283 18.24 14.16 2.21
N HIS A 284 18.14 14.89 3.32
CA HIS A 284 16.88 15.40 3.85
C HIS A 284 16.09 16.22 2.83
N MET A 285 16.80 16.90 1.92
CA MET A 285 16.19 17.67 0.83
C MET A 285 15.48 16.76 -0.17
N LYS A 286 16.10 15.66 -0.63
CA LYS A 286 15.46 14.70 -1.54
C LYS A 286 14.25 14.05 -0.87
N LEU A 287 14.40 13.61 0.37
CA LEU A 287 13.32 13.03 1.16
C LEU A 287 12.17 14.04 1.36
N GLY A 288 12.46 15.28 1.73
CA GLY A 288 11.46 16.33 1.88
C GLY A 288 10.73 16.67 0.56
N ARG A 289 11.43 16.67 -0.57
CA ARG A 289 10.83 16.86 -1.90
C ARG A 289 9.92 15.70 -2.30
N LEU A 290 10.38 14.46 -2.09
CA LEU A 290 9.57 13.26 -2.29
C LEU A 290 8.29 13.39 -1.48
N LEU A 291 8.42 13.60 -0.18
CA LEU A 291 7.31 13.68 0.74
C LEU A 291 6.35 14.80 0.36
N THR A 292 6.84 15.95 -0.08
CA THR A 292 6.00 17.04 -0.59
C THR A 292 5.23 16.64 -1.85
N ALA A 293 5.87 15.92 -2.77
CA ALA A 293 5.21 15.42 -3.98
C ALA A 293 4.05 14.44 -3.65
N VAL A 294 4.25 13.63 -2.60
CA VAL A 294 3.29 12.61 -2.15
C VAL A 294 2.42 13.06 -0.96
N LYS A 295 2.53 14.30 -0.47
CA LYS A 295 1.83 14.81 0.73
C LYS A 295 0.32 14.95 0.52
N GLY A 296 -0.47 14.57 1.53
CA GLY A 296 -1.94 14.77 1.57
C GLY A 296 -2.74 13.78 0.71
N LYS A 297 -2.14 12.62 0.50
CA LYS A 297 -2.31 11.85 -0.71
C LYS A 297 -2.06 10.36 -0.42
N ILE A 298 -1.14 10.07 0.48
CA ILE A 298 -0.78 8.73 0.93
C ILE A 298 -1.15 8.50 2.39
N ASP A 299 -1.50 7.26 2.72
CA ASP A 299 -1.56 6.81 4.10
C ASP A 299 -0.19 6.24 4.48
N ILE A 300 0.52 6.93 5.37
CA ILE A 300 1.82 6.46 5.88
C ILE A 300 1.60 5.67 7.17
N TYR A 301 1.87 4.37 7.10
CA TYR A 301 1.89 3.51 8.26
C TYR A 301 3.32 3.39 8.76
N VAL A 302 3.44 3.45 10.08
CA VAL A 302 4.72 3.51 10.75
C VAL A 302 4.75 2.36 11.75
N GLY A 303 5.71 1.45 11.62
CA GLY A 303 6.05 0.53 12.69
C GLY A 303 6.95 1.26 13.68
N ARG A 304 6.49 1.52 14.91
CA ARG A 304 7.33 2.09 15.99
C ARG A 304 7.18 1.28 17.27
N ILE A 305 8.29 1.15 17.98
CA ILE A 305 8.37 0.61 19.35
C ILE A 305 8.51 1.75 20.35
N ASP A 306 9.15 2.86 19.96
CA ASP A 306 9.34 4.04 20.81
C ASP A 306 8.97 5.34 20.06
N ASP A 307 8.39 6.29 20.79
CA ASP A 307 7.99 7.63 20.35
C ASP A 307 9.14 8.65 20.41
N SER A 308 10.26 8.30 21.03
CA SER A 308 11.40 9.19 21.30
C SER A 308 12.30 9.49 20.10
N VAL A 309 12.10 8.83 18.95
CA VAL A 309 13.02 8.90 17.80
C VAL A 309 13.05 10.30 17.18
N ASN A 310 14.24 10.88 17.11
CA ASN A 310 14.52 12.08 16.30
C ASN A 310 14.46 11.72 14.81
N LEU A 311 13.25 11.75 14.27
CA LEU A 311 13.01 11.81 12.84
C LEU A 311 13.51 13.14 12.30
N ASP A 312 13.95 13.14 11.05
CA ASP A 312 14.14 14.39 10.33
C ASP A 312 12.88 15.22 10.35
N LEU A 313 13.04 16.53 10.53
CA LEU A 313 11.96 17.50 10.62
C LEU A 313 10.89 17.30 9.52
N SER A 314 11.29 16.95 8.30
CA SER A 314 10.36 16.75 7.17
C SER A 314 9.51 15.48 7.25
N LEU A 315 10.09 14.33 7.64
CA LEU A 315 9.33 13.11 7.92
C LEU A 315 8.51 13.28 9.20
N LYS A 316 9.12 13.85 10.23
CA LYS A 316 8.50 14.14 11.52
C LYS A 316 7.26 14.99 11.35
N GLU A 317 7.33 16.14 10.69
CA GLU A 317 6.19 17.05 10.51
C GLU A 317 5.03 16.40 9.77
N ILE A 318 5.33 15.58 8.75
CA ILE A 318 4.31 14.87 7.97
C ILE A 318 3.72 13.72 8.77
N LEU A 319 4.56 12.97 9.49
CA LEU A 319 4.13 11.88 10.34
C LEU A 319 3.38 12.38 11.56
N ASP A 320 3.78 13.48 12.17
CA ASP A 320 3.12 14.14 13.30
C ASP A 320 1.77 14.69 12.85
N GLY A 321 1.69 15.35 11.69
CA GLY A 321 0.39 15.76 11.13
C GLY A 321 -0.53 14.57 10.82
N ALA A 322 0.00 13.50 10.21
CA ALA A 322 -0.76 12.28 9.95
C ALA A 322 -1.10 11.51 11.24
N ARG A 323 -0.27 11.62 12.29
CA ARG A 323 -0.45 11.00 13.59
C ARG A 323 -1.51 11.76 14.38
N GLU A 324 -1.46 13.09 14.45
CA GLU A 324 -2.49 13.92 15.07
C GLU A 324 -3.86 13.65 14.44
N PHE A 325 -3.92 13.59 13.11
CA PHE A 325 -5.14 13.22 12.40
C PHE A 325 -5.63 11.82 12.79
N ARG A 326 -4.72 10.83 12.86
CA ARG A 326 -5.05 9.46 13.28
C ARG A 326 -5.49 9.36 14.74
N VAL A 327 -4.83 10.07 15.65
CA VAL A 327 -5.18 10.11 17.08
C VAL A 327 -6.58 10.69 17.24
N LYS A 328 -6.86 11.84 16.61
CA LYS A 328 -8.21 12.45 16.61
C LYS A 328 -9.26 11.49 16.03
N ARG A 329 -8.97 10.85 14.90
CA ARG A 329 -9.87 9.86 14.29
C ARG A 329 -10.07 8.64 15.20
N ARG A 330 -9.02 8.13 15.86
CA ARG A 330 -9.09 7.01 16.80
C ARG A 330 -9.97 7.37 18.00
N GLU A 331 -9.77 8.56 18.58
CA GLU A 331 -10.58 9.06 19.68
C GLU A 331 -12.05 9.19 19.28
N GLN A 332 -12.32 9.74 18.10
CA GLN A 332 -13.67 9.85 17.57
C GLN A 332 -14.33 8.47 17.38
N ILE A 333 -13.67 7.54 16.67
CA ILE A 333 -14.19 6.19 16.41
C ILE A 333 -14.38 5.43 17.73
N SER A 334 -13.45 5.56 18.68
CA SER A 334 -13.57 4.92 19.98
C SER A 334 -14.76 5.46 20.77
N ALA A 335 -15.01 6.76 20.74
CA ALA A 335 -16.18 7.37 21.38
C ALA A 335 -17.49 6.92 20.69
N GLU A 336 -17.53 6.91 19.36
CA GLU A 336 -18.67 6.42 18.59
C GLU A 336 -18.96 4.93 18.87
N LEU A 337 -17.92 4.09 18.96
CA LEU A 337 -18.05 2.68 19.26
C LEU A 337 -18.54 2.45 20.70
N ILE A 338 -17.95 3.15 21.69
CA ILE A 338 -18.39 3.07 23.09
C ILE A 338 -19.87 3.46 23.18
N ASN A 339 -20.27 4.57 22.56
CA ASN A 339 -21.67 5.02 22.59
C ASN A 339 -22.61 4.01 21.92
N THR A 340 -22.19 3.40 20.81
CA THR A 340 -22.97 2.37 20.10
C THR A 340 -23.14 1.14 20.97
N VAL A 341 -22.05 0.61 21.52
CA VAL A 341 -22.08 -0.59 22.38
C VAL A 341 -22.88 -0.33 23.66
N THR A 342 -22.72 0.83 24.29
CA THR A 342 -23.50 1.19 25.48
C THR A 342 -25.00 1.27 25.17
N SER A 343 -25.38 1.93 24.07
CA SER A 343 -26.78 2.01 23.62
C SER A 343 -27.37 0.63 23.31
N GLU A 344 -26.60 -0.24 22.64
CA GLU A 344 -27.01 -1.62 22.38
C GLU A 344 -27.20 -2.41 23.69
N LEU A 345 -26.26 -2.30 24.63
CA LEU A 345 -26.38 -2.94 25.95
C LEU A 345 -27.58 -2.43 26.75
N GLU A 346 -27.82 -1.11 26.78
CA GLU A 346 -28.99 -0.51 27.43
C GLU A 346 -30.30 -1.00 26.79
N SER A 347 -30.33 -1.18 25.47
CA SER A 347 -31.50 -1.70 24.76
C SER A 347 -31.75 -3.19 25.02
N LEU A 348 -30.70 -3.97 25.26
CA LEU A 348 -30.77 -5.40 25.58
C LEU A 348 -31.12 -5.66 27.05
N PHE A 349 -30.76 -4.72 27.93
CA PHE A 349 -30.97 -4.82 29.38
C PHE A 349 -31.72 -3.60 29.97
N PRO A 350 -32.92 -3.26 29.46
CA PRO A 350 -33.62 -2.03 29.87
C PRO A 350 -34.07 -2.03 31.35
N ASN A 351 -34.08 -3.20 31.99
CA ASN A 351 -34.50 -3.40 33.39
C ASN A 351 -33.46 -4.15 34.22
N ALA A 352 -32.17 -4.14 33.84
CA ALA A 352 -31.12 -4.58 34.76
C ALA A 352 -30.93 -3.48 35.81
N GLU A 353 -31.90 -3.31 36.71
CA GLU A 353 -31.66 -2.60 37.95
C GLU A 353 -30.51 -3.32 38.65
N PRO A 354 -29.44 -2.62 39.07
CA PRO A 354 -28.49 -3.22 39.98
C PRO A 354 -29.30 -3.67 41.19
N GLU A 355 -29.28 -4.97 41.51
CA GLU A 355 -29.85 -5.43 42.78
C GLU A 355 -29.27 -4.51 43.85
N PRO A 356 -30.12 -3.81 44.64
CA PRO A 356 -29.63 -2.90 45.65
C PRO A 356 -28.67 -3.68 46.52
N ASP A 357 -27.42 -3.19 46.61
CA ASP A 357 -26.35 -3.79 47.39
C ASP A 357 -26.93 -4.35 48.67
N ALA A 358 -27.05 -5.68 48.76
CA ALA A 358 -27.39 -6.34 49.99
C ALA A 358 -26.34 -5.87 50.98
N GLU A 359 -26.77 -5.08 51.97
CA GLU A 359 -25.90 -4.51 52.98
C GLU A 359 -24.94 -5.61 53.45
N PRO A 360 -23.62 -5.35 53.53
CA PRO A 360 -22.70 -6.34 54.02
C PRO A 360 -23.11 -6.65 55.46
N GLU A 361 -23.74 -7.82 55.66
CA GLU A 361 -24.01 -8.35 56.98
C GLU A 361 -22.67 -8.41 57.72
N SER A 362 -22.45 -7.44 58.60
CA SER A 362 -21.31 -7.39 59.51
C SER A 362 -21.51 -8.43 60.61
N ASN A 363 -21.49 -9.72 60.25
CA ASN A 363 -21.44 -10.81 61.21
C ASN A 363 -20.16 -11.61 61.02
N ALA A 364 -19.18 -11.22 61.85
CA ALA A 364 -18.30 -12.09 62.62
C ALA A 364 -17.96 -13.48 62.03
N THR A 365 -16.67 -13.72 61.80
CA THR A 365 -15.79 -14.55 62.67
C THR A 365 -14.42 -14.68 61.98
N PRO A 366 -13.29 -14.42 62.66
CA PRO A 366 -11.97 -14.54 62.04
C PRO A 366 -11.65 -16.01 61.69
N PRO A 367 -11.09 -16.29 60.51
CA PRO A 367 -10.74 -17.65 60.11
C PRO A 367 -9.55 -18.15 60.93
N THR A 368 -9.76 -19.31 61.54
CA THR A 368 -8.75 -20.07 62.28
C THR A 368 -7.61 -20.46 61.33
N ALA A 369 -6.37 -20.25 61.77
CA ALA A 369 -5.16 -20.49 60.99
C ALA A 369 -5.08 -21.91 60.40
N PRO A 370 -4.56 -22.09 59.17
CA PRO A 370 -4.42 -23.40 58.57
C PRO A 370 -3.31 -24.20 59.27
N ARG A 371 -3.71 -25.38 59.76
CA ARG A 371 -2.88 -26.38 60.42
C ARG A 371 -1.90 -26.96 59.38
N LYS A 372 -0.60 -26.83 59.65
CA LYS A 372 0.49 -27.46 58.86
C LYS A 372 0.25 -28.97 58.73
N SER A 373 -0.11 -29.44 57.53
CA SER A 373 -0.06 -30.86 57.19
C SER A 373 1.39 -31.27 56.91
N ARG A 374 1.96 -32.07 57.80
CA ARG A 374 3.18 -32.84 57.54
C ARG A 374 2.87 -33.86 56.44
N GLY A 375 3.59 -33.77 55.32
CA GLY A 375 3.63 -34.85 54.33
C GLY A 375 4.39 -36.08 54.87
N PRO A 376 4.03 -37.31 54.47
CA PRO A 376 4.76 -38.51 54.82
C PRO A 376 5.97 -38.70 53.88
N ARG A 377 7.12 -39.07 54.45
CA ARG A 377 8.23 -39.70 53.72
C ARG A 377 7.86 -41.16 53.47
N PRO A 378 8.08 -41.67 52.25
CA PRO A 378 9.17 -42.63 52.04
C PRO A 378 10.25 -42.10 51.11
#